data_AF-A0A9W7AAU1-F1
#
_entry.id   AF-A0A9W7AAU1-F1
#
_cell.length_a   1.000
_cell.length_b   1.000
_cell.length_c   1.000
_cell.angle_alpha   90.00
_cell.angle_beta   90.00
_cell.angle_gamma   90.00
#
_symmetry.space_group_name_H-M   'P 1'
#
loop_
_entity.id
_entity.type
_entity.pdbx_description
1 polymer ?
#
loop_
_entity_poly.entity_id
_entity_poly.type
_entity_poly.pdbx_seq_one_letter_code
_entity_poly.pdbx_strand_id
1 'polypeptide(L)'
;MSTNRISTLLAFLLVLQHATTCFGFTIPSFTRQETNGLHDIRQNYGKTRAGSVAKSSAQSSALYASSEPSSETSPSSSLSSEASLLKSRLFEEIDRVKELQEIEGDFSVDFGVKGGELNSTSRAPQKLDFYSISENVGKAADKVFETVNLLAESSPTPNVTEYWGDKARGSENKLNGQWNLLFSTAADATFSKNSTRGDAKAMNVVTASRQKIINVIQFLPGPEEKKERLVSSLRVRLKATAEGLNRINLTFKYVMVKFNRLFFLPLKWTLILPVPGTFITRILFFMRKSLPKAYFDVLYLDEELRIHKTGEDNLFIQKKEASM
;
A
#
# COMPACT_ATOMS: atom_id res chain seq x y z
N MET A 1 21.97 -24.80 -29.64
CA MET A 1 20.61 -24.49 -29.13
C MET A 1 20.51 -24.32 -27.59
N SER A 2 21.59 -24.03 -26.86
CA SER A 2 21.57 -23.98 -25.37
C SER A 2 21.72 -22.55 -24.77
N THR A 3 22.18 -21.58 -25.55
CA THR A 3 22.57 -20.24 -25.05
C THR A 3 21.38 -19.31 -24.74
N ASN A 4 20.22 -19.49 -25.39
CA ASN A 4 19.06 -18.62 -25.15
C ASN A 4 18.36 -18.87 -23.79
N ARG A 5 18.56 -20.04 -23.15
CA ARG A 5 17.82 -20.42 -21.94
C ARG A 5 18.45 -19.91 -20.65
N ILE A 6 19.77 -19.78 -20.62
CA ILE A 6 20.49 -19.14 -19.50
C ILE A 6 20.17 -17.64 -19.48
N SER A 7 20.00 -17.01 -20.64
CA SER A 7 19.60 -15.61 -20.77
C SER A 7 18.22 -15.33 -20.16
N THR A 8 17.25 -16.25 -20.27
CA THR A 8 15.91 -16.04 -19.71
C THR A 8 15.90 -16.18 -18.18
N LEU A 9 16.69 -17.11 -17.63
CA LEU A 9 16.85 -17.26 -16.18
C LEU A 9 17.65 -16.09 -15.57
N LEU A 10 18.70 -15.62 -16.25
CA LEU A 10 19.44 -14.43 -15.83
C LEU A 10 18.59 -13.15 -15.97
N ALA A 11 17.82 -13.00 -17.05
CA ALA A 11 16.87 -11.90 -17.20
C ALA A 11 15.78 -11.95 -16.13
N PHE A 12 15.30 -13.14 -15.76
CA PHE A 12 14.35 -13.32 -14.67
C PHE A 12 14.98 -13.03 -13.30
N LEU A 13 16.25 -13.38 -13.07
CA LEU A 13 17.00 -13.02 -11.86
C LEU A 13 17.33 -11.52 -11.80
N LEU A 14 17.57 -10.87 -12.94
CA LEU A 14 17.69 -9.42 -13.06
C LEU A 14 16.35 -8.73 -12.81
N VAL A 15 15.25 -9.26 -13.33
CA VAL A 15 13.88 -8.81 -13.01
C VAL A 15 13.56 -9.05 -11.54
N LEU A 16 14.07 -10.11 -10.90
CA LEU A 16 13.93 -10.34 -9.45
C LEU A 16 14.80 -9.41 -8.60
N GLN A 17 16.01 -9.06 -9.05
CA GLN A 17 16.81 -7.96 -8.49
C GLN A 17 16.08 -6.61 -8.63
N HIS A 18 15.20 -6.47 -9.64
CA HIS A 18 14.32 -5.31 -9.83
C HIS A 18 12.96 -5.45 -9.11
N ALA A 19 12.54 -6.67 -8.75
CA ALA A 19 11.31 -6.94 -7.99
C ALA A 19 11.52 -6.71 -6.48
N THR A 20 12.76 -6.79 -5.98
CA THR A 20 13.08 -6.27 -4.63
C THR A 20 12.91 -4.75 -4.54
N THR A 21 13.14 -4.06 -5.65
CA THR A 21 12.97 -2.61 -5.89
C THR A 21 11.48 -2.26 -5.86
N CYS A 22 10.60 -3.11 -6.40
CA CYS A 22 9.14 -2.98 -6.40
C CYS A 22 8.48 -3.01 -5.00
N PHE A 23 9.24 -3.18 -3.91
CA PHE A 23 8.74 -3.10 -2.53
C PHE A 23 9.62 -2.23 -1.64
N GLY A 24 10.32 -1.25 -2.22
CA GLY A 24 11.07 -0.23 -1.48
C GLY A 24 12.49 -0.62 -1.05
N PHE A 25 13.11 -1.68 -1.57
CA PHE A 25 14.47 -2.07 -1.16
C PHE A 25 15.38 -2.47 -2.33
N THR A 26 16.43 -1.69 -2.59
CA THR A 26 17.49 -2.07 -3.55
C THR A 26 18.88 -1.82 -3.00
N ILE A 27 19.78 -2.75 -3.33
CA ILE A 27 21.23 -2.69 -3.09
C ILE A 27 21.83 -1.58 -3.96
N PRO A 28 22.74 -0.73 -3.44
CA PRO A 28 23.42 0.25 -4.28
C PRO A 28 24.23 -0.44 -5.38
N SER A 29 23.92 -0.14 -6.64
CA SER A 29 24.80 -0.45 -7.76
C SER A 29 26.01 0.48 -7.70
N PHE A 30 27.20 -0.11 -7.65
CA PHE A 30 28.47 0.60 -7.73
C PHE A 30 28.61 1.13 -9.17
N THR A 31 28.07 2.31 -9.43
CA THR A 31 28.34 3.06 -10.65
C THR A 31 29.19 4.26 -10.28
N ARG A 32 30.34 4.34 -10.94
CA ARG A 32 31.38 5.37 -10.81
C ARG A 32 30.72 6.74 -10.96
N GLN A 33 30.83 7.58 -9.93
CA GLN A 33 30.44 8.98 -9.99
C GLN A 33 31.28 9.67 -11.06
N GLU A 34 30.65 10.05 -12.17
CA GLU A 34 31.09 11.21 -12.94
C GLU A 34 30.42 12.43 -12.30
N THR A 35 31.26 13.26 -11.67
CA THR A 35 30.94 14.63 -11.30
C THR A 35 30.70 15.42 -12.57
N ASN A 36 29.58 16.15 -12.68
CA ASN A 36 29.52 17.44 -13.34
C ASN A 36 28.15 18.10 -13.13
N GLY A 37 28.17 19.42 -12.91
CA GLY A 37 27.06 20.29 -13.31
C GLY A 37 26.18 20.82 -12.19
N LEU A 38 26.71 21.78 -11.44
CA LEU A 38 25.95 22.87 -10.81
C LEU A 38 24.92 23.45 -11.80
N HIS A 39 23.66 23.57 -11.42
CA HIS A 39 22.87 24.76 -11.79
C HIS A 39 21.79 25.05 -10.74
N ASP A 40 21.84 26.31 -10.35
CA ASP A 40 21.09 27.06 -9.37
C ASP A 40 19.63 27.26 -9.83
N ILE A 41 18.64 26.81 -9.05
CA ILE A 41 17.26 27.28 -9.18
C ILE A 41 16.72 27.62 -7.79
N ARG A 42 16.72 28.92 -7.55
CA ARG A 42 16.21 29.63 -6.38
C ARG A 42 14.95 30.38 -6.81
N GLN A 43 13.76 29.91 -6.45
CA GLN A 43 12.52 30.71 -6.44
C GLN A 43 11.62 30.21 -5.30
N ASN A 44 11.55 30.95 -4.19
CA ASN A 44 10.51 31.95 -3.89
C ASN A 44 9.13 31.33 -3.65
N TYR A 45 8.85 30.99 -2.38
CA TYR A 45 7.48 30.94 -1.87
C TYR A 45 7.34 31.82 -0.63
N GLY A 46 6.69 32.97 -0.85
CA GLY A 46 5.50 33.39 -0.11
C GLY A 46 5.60 33.46 1.42
N LYS A 47 6.09 34.60 1.91
CA LYS A 47 5.75 35.16 3.23
C LYS A 47 4.25 35.47 3.29
N THR A 48 3.49 34.82 4.15
CA THR A 48 2.18 35.33 4.61
C THR A 48 2.15 35.54 6.11
N ARG A 49 2.14 36.83 6.44
CA ARG A 49 1.71 37.55 7.64
C ARG A 49 1.10 36.75 8.80
N ALA A 50 1.75 36.91 9.96
CA ALA A 50 1.15 36.86 11.27
C ALA A 50 0.05 37.93 11.42
N GLY A 51 -1.12 37.50 11.87
CA GLY A 51 -2.21 38.36 12.38
C GLY A 51 -2.41 38.07 13.86
N SER A 52 -2.32 39.11 14.67
CA SER A 52 -2.34 39.06 16.14
C SER A 52 -3.73 39.37 16.69
N VAL A 53 -4.09 38.69 17.79
CA VAL A 53 -4.83 39.18 18.97
C VAL A 53 -6.29 39.65 18.78
N ALA A 54 -7.20 38.93 19.45
CA ALA A 54 -8.24 39.55 20.27
C ALA A 54 -8.59 38.62 21.45
N LYS A 55 -8.21 39.04 22.66
CA LYS A 55 -8.78 38.52 23.93
C LYS A 55 -10.14 39.19 24.11
N SER A 56 -11.18 38.41 24.39
CA SER A 56 -12.45 38.92 24.90
C SER A 56 -12.82 38.16 26.16
N SER A 57 -13.04 38.92 27.22
CA SER A 57 -13.44 38.49 28.56
C SER A 57 -14.81 39.09 28.89
N ALA A 58 -15.79 38.26 29.23
CA ALA A 58 -17.00 38.62 29.99
C ALA A 58 -17.58 37.31 30.56
N GLN A 59 -17.56 37.09 31.88
CA GLN A 59 -18.64 37.39 32.84
C GLN A 59 -19.98 36.75 32.44
N SER A 60 -20.29 35.58 33.00
CA SER A 60 -21.04 35.34 34.25
C SER A 60 -22.52 35.73 34.15
N SER A 61 -23.39 34.72 34.16
CA SER A 61 -24.76 34.79 34.69
C SER A 61 -25.25 33.35 34.94
N ALA A 62 -25.42 33.03 36.22
CA ALA A 62 -26.23 31.91 36.67
C ALA A 62 -27.71 32.23 36.43
N LEU A 63 -28.54 31.21 36.18
CA LEU A 63 -29.89 31.02 36.76
C LEU A 63 -30.62 29.81 36.13
N TYR A 64 -31.30 29.11 37.04
CA TYR A 64 -32.45 28.20 36.90
C TYR A 64 -32.32 26.85 36.18
N ALA A 65 -32.28 25.83 37.05
CA ALA A 65 -32.69 24.46 36.79
C ALA A 65 -34.19 24.38 36.46
N SER A 66 -34.52 23.62 35.42
CA SER A 66 -35.79 22.93 35.26
C SER A 66 -35.49 21.54 34.74
N SER A 67 -35.80 20.56 35.58
CA SER A 67 -35.62 19.13 35.36
C SER A 67 -36.70 18.62 34.40
N GLU A 68 -36.36 18.52 33.12
CA GLU A 68 -37.12 17.75 32.14
C GLU A 68 -36.65 16.28 32.13
N PRO A 69 -37.56 15.31 31.93
CA PRO A 69 -37.22 13.90 31.90
C PRO A 69 -36.36 13.60 30.66
N SER A 70 -35.06 13.41 30.91
CA SER A 70 -34.06 13.01 29.91
C SER A 70 -34.36 11.61 29.37
N SER A 71 -35.07 11.56 28.25
CA SER A 71 -35.11 10.40 27.37
C SER A 71 -33.72 10.17 26.79
N GLU A 72 -32.96 9.28 27.45
CA GLU A 72 -31.65 8.77 27.02
C GLU A 72 -31.78 8.11 25.64
N THR A 73 -31.68 8.93 24.59
CA THR A 73 -31.59 8.47 23.21
C THR A 73 -30.14 8.08 22.98
N SER A 74 -29.84 6.79 23.14
CA SER A 74 -28.50 6.22 22.96
C SER A 74 -27.85 6.70 21.63
N PRO A 75 -26.82 7.55 21.67
CA PRO A 75 -26.22 8.16 20.47
C PRO A 75 -25.35 7.20 19.64
N SER A 76 -25.31 5.90 19.97
CA SER A 76 -24.44 4.93 19.31
C SER A 76 -24.99 4.37 17.99
N SER A 77 -26.29 4.53 17.70
CA SER A 77 -26.89 3.95 16.49
C SER A 77 -26.69 4.79 15.22
N SER A 78 -26.60 6.12 15.34
CA SER A 78 -26.51 7.03 14.18
C SER A 78 -25.14 6.97 13.48
N LEU A 79 -24.04 6.91 14.25
CA LEU A 79 -22.68 6.86 13.70
C LEU A 79 -22.42 5.60 12.87
N SER A 80 -22.99 4.47 13.28
CA SER A 80 -22.86 3.22 12.52
C SER A 80 -23.60 3.28 11.18
N SER A 81 -24.68 4.06 11.10
CA SER A 81 -25.43 4.26 9.86
C SER A 81 -24.63 5.11 8.87
N GLU A 82 -24.02 6.20 9.34
CA GLU A 82 -23.23 7.10 8.48
C GLU A 82 -21.99 6.41 7.90
N ALA A 83 -21.19 5.73 8.73
CA ALA A 83 -20.02 4.99 8.25
C ALA A 83 -20.39 3.92 7.21
N SER A 84 -21.56 3.28 7.36
CA SER A 84 -22.05 2.30 6.39
C SER A 84 -22.42 2.95 5.05
N LEU A 85 -23.05 4.12 5.06
CA LEU A 85 -23.35 4.89 3.84
C LEU A 85 -22.06 5.34 3.14
N LEU A 86 -21.08 5.84 3.90
CA LEU A 86 -19.78 6.24 3.35
C LEU A 86 -19.01 5.07 2.74
N LYS A 87 -19.10 3.87 3.34
CA LYS A 87 -18.51 2.65 2.75
C LYS A 87 -19.14 2.27 1.43
N SER A 88 -20.48 2.28 1.35
CA SER A 88 -21.18 1.99 0.10
C SER A 88 -20.78 2.98 -0.99
N ARG A 89 -20.77 4.27 -0.65
CA ARG A 89 -20.30 5.33 -1.55
C ARG A 89 -18.85 5.12 -1.99
N LEU A 90 -17.96 4.74 -1.08
CA LEU A 90 -16.56 4.48 -1.42
C LEU A 90 -16.43 3.36 -2.47
N PHE A 91 -17.20 2.29 -2.34
CA PHE A 91 -17.19 1.20 -3.32
C PHE A 91 -17.72 1.65 -4.68
N GLU A 92 -18.81 2.42 -4.72
CA GLU A 92 -19.34 3.01 -5.95
C GLU A 92 -18.32 3.91 -6.64
N GLU A 93 -17.63 4.78 -5.91
CA GLU A 93 -16.62 5.67 -6.50
C GLU A 93 -15.38 4.90 -6.99
N ILE A 94 -14.96 3.83 -6.30
CA ILE A 94 -13.88 2.95 -6.77
C ILE A 94 -14.28 2.23 -8.06
N ASP A 95 -15.50 1.71 -8.14
CA ASP A 95 -15.99 1.04 -9.34
C ASP A 95 -16.11 2.04 -10.51
N ARG A 96 -16.55 3.27 -10.22
CA ARG A 96 -16.58 4.36 -11.21
C ARG A 96 -15.20 4.69 -11.77
N VAL A 97 -14.16 4.73 -10.95
CA VAL A 97 -12.77 4.92 -11.42
C VAL A 97 -12.37 3.79 -12.36
N LYS A 98 -12.64 2.53 -11.99
CA LYS A 98 -12.30 1.37 -12.83
C LYS A 98 -13.01 1.39 -14.17
N GLU A 99 -14.31 1.67 -14.18
CA GLU A 99 -15.09 1.82 -15.42
C GLU A 99 -14.48 2.89 -16.35
N LEU A 100 -14.09 4.04 -15.80
CA LEU A 100 -13.44 5.08 -16.58
C LEU A 100 -12.07 4.64 -17.11
N GLN A 101 -11.28 3.92 -16.31
CA GLN A 101 -9.99 3.38 -16.78
C GLN A 101 -10.16 2.34 -17.89
N GLU A 102 -11.23 1.54 -17.86
CA GLU A 102 -11.53 0.60 -18.94
C GLU A 102 -11.90 1.31 -20.26
N ILE A 103 -12.55 2.48 -20.18
CA ILE A 103 -13.00 3.25 -21.35
C ILE A 103 -11.90 4.18 -21.88
N GLU A 104 -11.27 4.93 -20.99
CA GLU A 104 -10.38 6.06 -21.32
C GLU A 104 -8.89 5.67 -21.28
N GLY A 105 -8.58 4.46 -20.82
CA GLY A 105 -7.23 3.92 -20.74
C GLY A 105 -6.74 3.71 -19.31
N ASP A 106 -5.63 2.98 -19.18
CA ASP A 106 -5.05 2.62 -17.90
C ASP A 106 -3.57 3.02 -17.85
N PHE A 107 -2.98 3.01 -16.66
CA PHE A 107 -1.57 3.30 -16.47
C PHE A 107 -0.69 2.29 -17.23
N SER A 108 0.22 2.81 -18.05
CA SER A 108 1.30 2.02 -18.63
C SER A 108 2.52 2.11 -17.71
N VAL A 109 2.48 1.39 -16.60
CA VAL A 109 3.65 1.27 -15.72
C VAL A 109 4.54 0.15 -16.28
N ASP A 110 5.63 0.53 -16.96
CA ASP A 110 6.58 -0.45 -17.50
C ASP A 110 7.57 -0.88 -16.42
N PHE A 111 7.27 -2.02 -15.83
CA PHE A 111 8.09 -2.55 -14.77
C PHE A 111 9.40 -3.17 -15.24
N GLY A 112 10.50 -2.74 -14.62
CA GLY A 112 11.84 -3.31 -14.85
C GLY A 112 12.67 -2.69 -15.98
N VAL A 113 12.22 -1.60 -16.59
CA VAL A 113 13.02 -0.79 -17.52
C VAL A 113 13.45 0.48 -16.78
N LYS A 114 14.73 0.84 -16.85
CA LYS A 114 15.43 1.80 -15.96
C LYS A 114 14.58 3.01 -15.50
N GLY A 115 14.03 2.94 -14.28
CA GLY A 115 13.79 4.11 -13.43
C GLY A 115 12.40 4.75 -13.43
N GLY A 116 11.39 4.19 -14.10
CA GLY A 116 10.05 4.80 -14.15
C GLY A 116 9.21 4.64 -12.88
N GLU A 117 9.47 3.65 -12.03
CA GLU A 117 8.46 3.16 -11.07
C GLU A 117 8.73 3.56 -9.64
N LEU A 118 9.97 3.92 -9.37
CA LEU A 118 10.43 4.26 -8.04
C LEU A 118 10.90 5.69 -8.05
N ASN A 119 10.63 6.36 -6.95
CA ASN A 119 11.22 7.66 -6.73
C ASN A 119 12.76 7.50 -6.65
N SER A 120 13.49 8.30 -7.43
CA SER A 120 14.96 8.21 -7.51
C SER A 120 15.66 8.41 -6.16
N THR A 121 15.02 9.14 -5.25
CA THR A 121 15.55 9.51 -3.93
C THR A 121 15.09 8.53 -2.86
N SER A 122 13.78 8.34 -2.68
CA SER A 122 13.26 7.48 -1.61
C SER A 122 13.30 6.00 -1.96
N ARG A 123 13.37 5.65 -3.25
CA ARG A 123 13.22 4.28 -3.78
C ARG A 123 11.88 3.63 -3.43
N ALA A 124 10.92 4.40 -2.94
CA ALA A 124 9.55 3.96 -2.72
C ALA A 124 8.77 3.95 -4.05
N PRO A 125 7.65 3.20 -4.11
CA PRO A 125 6.74 3.25 -5.24
C PRO A 125 6.32 4.68 -5.56
N GLN A 126 6.36 5.04 -6.84
CA GLN A 126 5.82 6.31 -7.30
C GLN A 126 4.30 6.36 -7.06
N LYS A 127 3.83 7.54 -6.67
CA LYS A 127 2.42 7.83 -6.57
C LYS A 127 1.86 8.04 -7.96
N LEU A 128 0.78 7.34 -8.28
CA LEU A 128 0.08 7.45 -9.54
C LEU A 128 -0.62 8.79 -9.65
N ASP A 129 -0.55 9.39 -10.84
CA ASP A 129 -1.28 10.59 -11.20
C ASP A 129 -2.47 10.23 -12.09
N PHE A 130 -3.66 10.10 -11.51
CA PHE A 130 -4.88 9.72 -12.24
C PHE A 130 -5.26 10.70 -13.35
N TYR A 131 -4.82 11.97 -13.26
CA TYR A 131 -5.02 12.96 -14.32
C TYR A 131 -4.16 12.71 -15.55
N SER A 132 -3.09 11.91 -15.43
CA SER A 132 -2.27 11.50 -16.58
C SER A 132 -2.98 10.53 -17.52
N ILE A 133 -4.04 9.87 -17.05
CA ILE A 133 -4.95 9.08 -17.90
C ILE A 133 -5.95 10.03 -18.57
N SER A 134 -6.74 10.73 -17.75
CA SER A 134 -7.71 11.72 -18.20
C SER A 134 -8.22 12.60 -17.06
N GLU A 135 -8.86 13.72 -17.41
CA GLU A 135 -9.52 14.59 -16.42
C GLU A 135 -10.66 13.89 -15.68
N ASN A 136 -11.43 13.02 -16.37
CA ASN A 136 -12.55 12.31 -15.77
C ASN A 136 -12.07 11.29 -14.74
N VAL A 137 -11.02 10.53 -15.05
CA VAL A 137 -10.40 9.55 -14.13
C VAL A 137 -9.82 10.26 -12.91
N GLY A 138 -9.13 11.38 -13.11
CA GLY A 138 -8.63 12.22 -12.02
C GLY A 138 -9.73 12.70 -11.07
N LYS A 139 -10.81 13.28 -11.61
CA LYS A 139 -11.97 13.75 -10.81
C LYS A 139 -12.68 12.61 -10.08
N ALA A 140 -12.77 11.43 -10.69
CA ALA A 140 -13.35 10.27 -10.02
C ALA A 140 -12.46 9.79 -8.86
N ALA A 141 -11.14 9.79 -9.04
CA ALA A 141 -10.20 9.46 -7.96
C ALA A 141 -10.25 10.46 -6.80
N ASP A 142 -10.46 11.76 -7.08
CA ASP A 142 -10.62 12.77 -6.03
C ASP A 142 -11.80 12.47 -5.11
N LYS A 143 -12.92 11.98 -5.64
CA LYS A 143 -14.08 11.55 -4.83
C LYS A 143 -13.78 10.36 -3.93
N VAL A 144 -12.91 9.45 -4.38
CA VAL A 144 -12.40 8.35 -3.54
C VAL A 144 -11.61 8.93 -2.37
N PHE A 145 -10.72 9.90 -2.61
CA PHE A 145 -9.93 10.54 -1.55
C PHE A 145 -10.79 11.32 -0.56
N GLU A 146 -11.78 12.07 -1.04
CA GLU A 146 -12.76 12.77 -0.19
C GLU A 146 -13.50 11.80 0.73
N THR A 147 -14.04 10.72 0.17
CA THR A 147 -14.79 9.71 0.93
C THR A 147 -13.92 8.99 1.95
N VAL A 148 -12.65 8.73 1.62
CA VAL A 148 -11.66 8.15 2.54
C VAL A 148 -11.38 9.06 3.72
N ASN A 149 -11.25 10.38 3.50
CA ASN A 149 -11.02 11.33 4.58
C ASN A 149 -12.22 11.34 5.56
N LEU A 150 -13.45 11.33 5.04
CA LEU A 150 -14.66 11.24 5.86
C LEU A 150 -14.71 9.92 6.66
N LEU A 151 -14.39 8.79 6.02
CA LEU A 151 -14.34 7.49 6.72
C LEU A 151 -13.28 7.47 7.82
N ALA A 152 -12.11 8.07 7.60
CA ALA A 152 -11.04 8.10 8.60
C ALA A 152 -11.46 8.77 9.92
N GLU A 153 -12.33 9.79 9.84
CA GLU A 153 -12.90 10.47 11.01
C GLU A 153 -13.91 9.59 11.76
N SER A 154 -14.57 8.65 11.07
CA SER A 154 -15.60 7.75 11.61
C SER A 154 -15.09 6.33 11.85
N SER A 155 -13.78 6.11 12.02
CA SER A 155 -13.23 4.76 12.20
C SER A 155 -13.76 4.08 13.47
N PRO A 156 -14.38 2.89 13.38
CA PRO A 156 -14.98 2.21 14.54
C PRO A 156 -13.93 1.49 15.41
N THR A 157 -12.67 1.45 14.99
CA THR A 157 -11.58 0.76 15.70
C THR A 157 -10.53 1.76 16.18
N PRO A 158 -10.64 2.28 17.42
CA PRO A 158 -9.72 3.29 17.94
C PRO A 158 -8.30 2.75 18.22
N ASN A 159 -8.18 1.45 18.54
CA ASN A 159 -6.89 0.77 18.71
C ASN A 159 -6.72 -0.37 17.71
N VAL A 160 -6.21 -0.05 16.53
CA VAL A 160 -5.99 -1.00 15.44
C VAL A 160 -4.93 -2.06 15.79
N THR A 161 -3.97 -1.71 16.64
CA THR A 161 -2.87 -2.60 17.03
C THR A 161 -3.17 -3.49 18.23
N GLU A 162 -4.41 -3.47 18.75
CA GLU A 162 -4.82 -4.30 19.88
C GLU A 162 -4.54 -5.80 19.62
N TYR A 163 -3.86 -6.48 20.56
CA TYR A 163 -3.38 -7.87 20.42
C TYR A 163 -2.31 -8.12 19.34
N TRP A 164 -1.74 -7.08 18.73
CA TRP A 164 -0.68 -7.27 17.74
C TRP A 164 0.55 -7.92 18.35
N GLY A 165 0.93 -9.09 17.84
CA GLY A 165 2.06 -9.87 18.34
C GLY A 165 1.78 -10.68 19.61
N ASP A 166 0.56 -10.64 20.15
CA ASP A 166 0.11 -11.54 21.20
C ASP A 166 -0.05 -12.96 20.63
N LYS A 167 0.59 -13.96 21.25
CA LYS A 167 0.55 -15.34 20.76
C LYS A 167 -0.82 -16.00 20.99
N ALA A 168 -1.50 -15.66 22.07
CA ALA A 168 -2.78 -16.24 22.44
C ALA A 168 -3.93 -15.50 21.76
N ARG A 169 -3.87 -14.16 21.76
CA ARG A 169 -4.97 -13.30 21.33
C ARG A 169 -4.76 -12.64 19.98
N GLY A 170 -3.59 -12.82 19.35
CA GLY A 170 -3.30 -12.15 18.08
C GLY A 170 -4.18 -12.59 16.90
N SER A 171 -4.94 -13.69 17.00
CA SER A 171 -6.00 -14.00 16.02
C SER A 171 -7.25 -13.12 16.18
N GLU A 172 -7.47 -12.53 17.37
CA GLU A 172 -8.57 -11.60 17.66
C GLU A 172 -8.27 -10.18 17.14
N ASN A 173 -7.02 -9.85 16.81
CA ASN A 173 -6.69 -8.56 16.21
C ASN A 173 -7.45 -8.41 14.87
N LYS A 174 -8.18 -7.29 14.70
CA LYS A 174 -9.04 -7.05 13.53
C LYS A 174 -8.31 -7.03 12.19
N LEU A 175 -7.02 -6.70 12.16
CA LEU A 175 -6.18 -6.77 10.94
C LEU A 175 -5.87 -8.22 10.53
N ASN A 176 -6.04 -9.21 11.41
CA ASN A 176 -5.75 -10.61 11.08
C ASN A 176 -6.68 -11.11 9.96
N GLY A 177 -6.11 -11.82 8.98
CA GLY A 177 -6.86 -12.33 7.81
C GLY A 177 -6.25 -11.97 6.46
N GLN A 178 -6.99 -12.26 5.39
CA GLN A 178 -6.63 -11.91 4.01
C GLN A 178 -7.38 -10.65 3.57
N TRP A 179 -6.64 -9.73 2.94
CA TRP A 179 -7.12 -8.41 2.51
C TRP A 179 -6.85 -8.24 1.01
N ASN A 180 -7.89 -8.22 0.21
CA ASN A 180 -7.82 -8.05 -1.24
C ASN A 180 -7.78 -6.57 -1.60
N LEU A 181 -6.91 -6.18 -2.54
CA LEU A 181 -6.81 -4.80 -3.00
C LEU A 181 -8.02 -4.41 -3.83
N LEU A 182 -8.65 -3.27 -3.48
CA LEU A 182 -9.72 -2.66 -4.27
C LEU A 182 -9.23 -1.45 -5.08
N PHE A 183 -8.39 -0.63 -4.46
CA PHE A 183 -7.86 0.62 -5.02
C PHE A 183 -6.50 0.95 -4.37
N SER A 184 -5.59 1.54 -5.14
CA SER A 184 -4.29 2.00 -4.65
C SER A 184 -3.81 3.21 -5.45
N THR A 185 -3.07 4.11 -4.80
CA THR A 185 -2.30 5.16 -5.50
C THR A 185 -0.85 4.75 -5.76
N ALA A 186 -0.42 3.57 -5.29
CA ALA A 186 0.94 3.10 -5.48
C ALA A 186 1.09 2.39 -6.83
N ALA A 187 2.03 2.81 -7.65
CA ALA A 187 2.25 2.24 -8.98
C ALA A 187 2.53 0.73 -8.93
N ASP A 188 3.29 0.28 -7.93
CA ASP A 188 3.69 -1.13 -7.71
C ASP A 188 2.53 -2.08 -7.38
N ALA A 189 1.36 -1.53 -7.06
CA ALA A 189 0.16 -2.28 -6.75
C ALA A 189 -0.80 -2.39 -7.95
N THR A 190 -0.48 -1.75 -9.09
CA THR A 190 -1.32 -1.76 -10.29
C THR A 190 -0.84 -2.78 -11.31
N PHE A 191 -1.79 -3.56 -11.84
CA PHE A 191 -1.54 -4.57 -12.87
C PHE A 191 -2.59 -4.40 -13.95
N SER A 192 -2.16 -4.15 -15.18
CA SER A 192 -3.06 -4.02 -16.31
C SER A 192 -3.07 -5.30 -17.15
N LYS A 193 -4.24 -5.65 -17.69
CA LYS A 193 -4.43 -6.78 -18.63
C LYS A 193 -3.55 -6.62 -19.88
N ASN A 194 -3.25 -5.37 -20.26
CA ASN A 194 -2.46 -5.01 -21.43
C ASN A 194 -0.94 -4.97 -21.15
N SER A 195 -0.50 -5.20 -19.91
CA SER A 195 0.92 -5.25 -19.60
C SER A 195 1.57 -6.54 -20.15
N THR A 196 2.85 -6.48 -20.48
CA THR A 196 3.64 -7.64 -20.91
C THR A 196 3.70 -8.76 -19.85
N ARG A 197 3.39 -8.43 -18.60
CA ARG A 197 3.36 -9.32 -17.44
C ARG A 197 2.01 -9.99 -17.23
N GLY A 198 0.98 -9.44 -17.87
CA GLY A 198 -0.41 -9.82 -17.79
C GLY A 198 -1.07 -9.52 -16.44
N ASP A 199 -2.34 -9.87 -16.36
CA ASP A 199 -3.20 -9.56 -15.21
C ASP A 199 -2.77 -10.27 -13.91
N ALA A 200 -2.99 -9.60 -12.77
CA ALA A 200 -2.68 -10.12 -11.44
C ALA A 200 -3.58 -9.51 -10.35
N LYS A 201 -3.82 -10.29 -9.30
CA LYS A 201 -4.50 -9.82 -8.08
C LYS A 201 -3.48 -9.53 -6.98
N ALA A 202 -3.55 -8.32 -6.41
CA ALA A 202 -2.79 -7.95 -5.23
C ALA A 202 -3.61 -8.16 -3.95
N MET A 203 -2.99 -8.72 -2.92
CA MET A 203 -3.61 -8.92 -1.61
C MET A 203 -2.57 -8.94 -0.49
N ASN A 204 -3.00 -8.85 0.76
CA ASN A 204 -2.17 -9.04 1.93
C ASN A 204 -2.71 -10.15 2.81
N VAL A 205 -1.83 -11.04 3.28
CA VAL A 205 -2.16 -12.04 4.30
C VAL A 205 -1.50 -11.65 5.60
N VAL A 206 -2.31 -11.28 6.59
CA VAL A 206 -1.88 -10.83 7.91
C VAL A 206 -2.02 -11.96 8.92
N THR A 207 -0.97 -12.19 9.70
CA THR A 207 -0.98 -13.07 10.86
C THR A 207 -0.45 -12.27 12.05
N ALA A 208 -1.35 -11.60 12.77
CA ALA A 208 -1.00 -10.65 13.82
C ALA A 208 -0.30 -11.32 15.00
N SER A 209 -0.71 -12.53 15.40
CA SER A 209 -0.04 -13.34 16.44
C SER A 209 1.43 -13.67 16.14
N ARG A 210 1.82 -13.62 14.86
CA ARG A 210 3.20 -13.88 14.39
C ARG A 210 3.90 -12.63 13.89
N GLN A 211 3.32 -11.43 14.10
CA GLN A 211 3.88 -10.16 13.64
C GLN A 211 4.28 -10.24 12.15
N LYS A 212 3.38 -10.81 11.35
CA LYS A 212 3.64 -11.22 9.96
C LYS A 212 2.63 -10.60 9.02
N ILE A 213 3.14 -9.97 7.97
CA ILE A 213 2.37 -9.62 6.78
C ILE A 213 3.05 -10.28 5.59
N ILE A 214 2.24 -10.81 4.66
CA ILE A 214 2.71 -11.29 3.37
C ILE A 214 1.96 -10.51 2.29
N ASN A 215 2.67 -9.71 1.50
CA ASN A 215 2.09 -9.12 0.30
C ASN A 215 2.13 -10.19 -0.79
N VAL A 216 1.01 -10.46 -1.43
CA VAL A 216 0.85 -11.51 -2.44
C VAL A 216 0.38 -10.86 -3.73
N ILE A 217 1.15 -11.08 -4.80
CA ILE A 217 0.74 -10.82 -6.18
C ILE A 217 0.45 -12.18 -6.80
N GLN A 218 -0.80 -12.43 -7.12
CA GLN A 218 -1.29 -13.66 -7.73
C GLN A 218 -1.53 -13.41 -9.21
N PHE A 219 -0.67 -13.96 -10.07
CA PHE A 219 -0.83 -13.83 -11.52
C PHE A 219 -2.03 -14.64 -11.98
N LEU A 220 -2.88 -14.01 -12.79
CA LEU A 220 -4.06 -14.65 -13.38
C LEU A 220 -3.68 -15.29 -14.72
N PRO A 221 -4.36 -16.35 -15.16
CA PRO A 221 -4.18 -16.87 -16.51
C PRO A 221 -4.51 -15.80 -17.56
N GLY A 222 -3.74 -15.71 -18.65
CA GLY A 222 -4.12 -14.86 -19.78
C GLY A 222 -5.40 -15.36 -20.47
N PRO A 223 -6.20 -14.47 -21.09
CA PRO A 223 -7.47 -14.84 -21.73
C PRO A 223 -7.30 -15.86 -22.87
N GLU A 224 -6.16 -15.84 -23.56
CA GLU A 224 -5.85 -16.76 -24.67
C GLU A 224 -4.85 -17.88 -24.28
N GLU A 225 -4.36 -17.87 -23.04
CA GLU A 225 -3.32 -18.80 -22.62
C GLU A 225 -3.91 -20.16 -22.27
N LYS A 226 -3.91 -21.09 -23.24
CA LYS A 226 -4.12 -22.54 -22.98
C LYS A 226 -3.05 -23.15 -22.06
N LYS A 227 -1.97 -22.41 -21.76
CA LYS A 227 -0.83 -22.88 -20.97
C LYS A 227 -0.72 -22.07 -19.68
N GLU A 228 -0.58 -22.77 -18.56
CA GLU A 228 -0.32 -22.13 -17.27
C GLU A 228 0.94 -21.24 -17.33
N ARG A 229 0.87 -20.06 -16.70
CA ARG A 229 2.02 -19.18 -16.52
C ARG A 229 3.14 -19.89 -15.77
N LEU A 230 4.38 -19.59 -16.14
CA LEU A 230 5.57 -20.14 -15.46
C LEU A 230 5.55 -19.78 -13.96
N VAL A 231 5.16 -18.54 -13.65
CA VAL A 231 5.06 -18.00 -12.28
C VAL A 231 3.59 -17.86 -11.92
N SER A 232 3.18 -18.46 -10.81
CA SER A 232 1.81 -18.30 -10.28
C SER A 232 1.69 -17.14 -9.32
N SER A 233 2.68 -16.94 -8.44
CA SER A 233 2.62 -15.81 -7.50
C SER A 233 4.00 -15.33 -7.06
N LEU A 234 4.05 -14.05 -6.73
CA LEU A 234 5.14 -13.43 -6.01
C LEU A 234 4.65 -13.07 -4.60
N ARG A 235 5.40 -13.45 -3.58
CA ARG A 235 5.04 -13.25 -2.17
C ARG A 235 6.16 -12.59 -1.42
N VAL A 236 5.91 -11.44 -0.83
CA VAL A 236 6.87 -10.70 -0.03
C VAL A 236 6.58 -10.89 1.43
N ARG A 237 7.54 -11.46 2.17
CA ARG A 237 7.43 -11.65 3.61
C ARG A 237 7.93 -10.40 4.34
N LEU A 238 7.06 -9.81 5.16
CA LEU A 238 7.35 -8.67 6.02
C LEU A 238 7.20 -9.05 7.49
N LYS A 239 8.18 -8.78 8.34
CA LYS A 239 7.97 -8.67 9.79
C LYS A 239 7.32 -7.33 10.06
N ALA A 240 6.31 -7.32 10.91
CA ALA A 240 5.51 -6.14 11.17
C ALA A 240 5.36 -5.92 12.69
N THR A 241 5.64 -4.71 13.16
CA THR A 241 5.68 -4.37 14.60
C THR A 241 4.81 -3.14 14.84
N ALA A 242 3.93 -3.20 15.83
CA ALA A 242 3.08 -2.07 16.20
C ALA A 242 3.91 -0.91 16.76
N GLU A 243 3.56 0.32 16.40
CA GLU A 243 4.17 1.56 16.92
C GLU A 243 3.06 2.57 17.26
N GLY A 244 2.44 2.41 18.43
CA GLY A 244 1.27 3.22 18.80
C GLY A 244 -0.05 2.57 18.35
N LEU A 245 -1.13 3.34 18.33
CA LEU A 245 -2.50 2.80 18.20
C LEU A 245 -2.88 2.36 16.78
N ASN A 246 -2.31 3.00 15.76
CA ASN A 246 -2.71 2.83 14.36
C ASN A 246 -1.55 2.59 13.37
N ARG A 247 -0.30 2.61 13.83
CA ARG A 247 0.87 2.45 12.97
C ARG A 247 1.49 1.06 13.08
N ILE A 248 1.87 0.51 11.92
CA ILE A 248 2.60 -0.74 11.79
C ILE A 248 3.93 -0.49 11.06
N ASN A 249 5.04 -0.67 11.77
CA ASN A 249 6.38 -0.69 11.18
C ASN A 249 6.60 -1.99 10.42
N LEU A 250 7.25 -1.90 9.26
CA LEU A 250 7.54 -3.01 8.37
C LEU A 250 9.03 -3.25 8.24
N THR A 251 9.42 -4.52 8.22
CA THR A 251 10.77 -4.96 7.95
C THR A 251 10.71 -6.11 6.95
N PHE A 252 11.22 -5.86 5.75
CA PHE A 252 11.31 -6.85 4.70
C PHE A 252 12.21 -8.03 5.11
N LYS A 253 11.78 -9.27 4.81
CA LYS A 253 12.47 -10.51 5.20
C LYS A 253 12.97 -11.33 4.02
N TYR A 254 12.11 -11.60 3.04
CA TYR A 254 12.47 -12.34 1.83
C TYR A 254 11.32 -12.28 0.82
N VAL A 255 11.64 -12.62 -0.43
CA VAL A 255 10.66 -12.86 -1.50
C VAL A 255 10.54 -14.36 -1.72
N MET A 256 9.32 -14.85 -1.95
CA MET A 256 9.05 -16.18 -2.46
C MET A 256 8.41 -16.05 -3.84
N VAL A 257 8.95 -16.74 -4.82
CA VAL A 257 8.37 -16.85 -6.16
C VAL A 257 7.87 -18.27 -6.34
N LYS A 258 6.56 -18.43 -6.55
CA LYS A 258 5.94 -19.72 -6.81
C LYS A 258 5.86 -19.96 -8.31
N PHE A 259 6.37 -21.11 -8.74
CA PHE A 259 6.36 -21.55 -10.11
C PHE A 259 5.40 -22.71 -10.29
N ASN A 260 4.71 -22.76 -11.42
CA ASN A 260 3.82 -23.86 -11.77
C ASN A 260 4.54 -25.03 -12.45
N ARG A 261 5.73 -24.77 -13.02
CA ARG A 261 6.52 -25.76 -13.75
C ARG A 261 8.01 -25.58 -13.51
N LEU A 262 8.74 -26.69 -13.60
CA LEU A 262 10.20 -26.72 -13.66
C LEU A 262 10.60 -27.14 -15.07
N PHE A 263 11.03 -26.17 -15.88
CA PHE A 263 11.23 -26.35 -17.32
C PHE A 263 9.97 -26.87 -18.05
N PHE A 264 9.99 -28.13 -18.51
CA PHE A 264 8.89 -28.79 -19.20
C PHE A 264 8.08 -29.72 -18.29
N LEU A 265 8.52 -29.93 -17.04
CA LEU A 265 7.82 -30.77 -16.08
C LEU A 265 6.80 -29.93 -15.30
N PRO A 266 5.55 -30.39 -15.11
CA PRO A 266 4.50 -29.71 -14.33
C PRO A 266 4.76 -29.82 -12.80
N LEU A 267 6.00 -29.60 -12.39
CA LEU A 267 6.42 -29.63 -10.99
C LEU A 267 6.32 -28.23 -10.41
N LYS A 268 5.43 -28.06 -9.42
CA LYS A 268 5.28 -26.83 -8.65
C LYS A 268 6.45 -26.69 -7.68
N TRP A 269 7.13 -25.55 -7.71
CA TRP A 269 8.27 -25.28 -6.82
C TRP A 269 8.29 -23.82 -6.38
N THR A 270 9.03 -23.53 -5.30
CA THR A 270 9.13 -22.17 -4.73
C THR A 270 10.60 -21.76 -4.61
N LEU A 271 10.96 -20.64 -5.23
CA LEU A 271 12.26 -19.99 -5.04
C LEU A 271 12.13 -18.99 -3.89
N ILE A 272 13.00 -19.12 -2.88
CA ILE A 272 13.07 -18.17 -1.77
C ILE A 272 14.32 -17.33 -1.95
N LEU A 273 14.14 -16.04 -2.19
CA LEU A 273 15.24 -15.08 -2.27
C LEU A 273 15.34 -14.30 -0.95
N PRO A 274 16.41 -14.48 -0.16
CA PRO A 274 16.65 -13.60 0.97
C PRO A 274 16.89 -12.19 0.47
N VAL A 275 16.48 -11.18 1.24
CA VAL A 275 16.96 -9.82 0.99
C VAL A 275 18.46 -9.82 1.23
N PRO A 276 19.27 -9.34 0.28
CA PRO A 276 20.68 -9.04 0.54
C PRO A 276 20.85 -8.00 1.66
N GLY A 277 19.77 -7.27 1.99
CA GLY A 277 19.66 -6.27 3.03
C GLY A 277 20.34 -6.64 4.34
N THR A 278 19.83 -7.59 5.13
CA THR A 278 20.31 -7.75 6.52
C THR A 278 21.78 -8.13 6.67
N PHE A 279 22.41 -8.67 5.62
CA PHE A 279 23.83 -9.05 5.66
C PHE A 279 24.74 -7.96 5.08
N ILE A 280 24.40 -7.42 3.91
CA ILE A 280 25.22 -6.39 3.23
C ILE A 280 24.99 -5.00 3.82
N THR A 281 23.76 -4.68 4.23
CA THR A 281 23.48 -3.38 4.88
C THR A 281 24.15 -3.30 6.24
N ARG A 282 24.25 -4.37 7.04
CA ARG A 282 25.02 -4.32 8.30
C ARG A 282 26.49 -3.94 8.08
N ILE A 283 27.09 -4.38 6.97
CA ILE A 283 28.49 -4.07 6.62
C ILE A 283 28.62 -2.64 6.07
N LEU A 284 27.66 -2.17 5.25
CA LEU A 284 27.66 -0.81 4.69
C LEU A 284 27.12 0.28 5.65
N PHE A 285 26.27 -0.07 6.62
CA PHE A 285 25.65 0.88 7.56
C PHE A 285 26.57 1.32 8.70
N PHE A 286 27.74 0.72 8.85
CA PHE A 286 28.78 1.31 9.69
C PHE A 286 29.17 2.73 9.21
N MET A 287 28.78 3.15 7.99
CA MET A 287 29.16 4.44 7.41
C MET A 287 28.00 5.34 6.92
N ARG A 288 26.71 5.06 7.15
CA ARG A 288 25.61 5.90 6.62
C ARG A 288 24.42 6.11 7.56
N LYS A 289 23.76 7.28 7.42
CA LYS A 289 22.51 7.70 8.07
C LYS A 289 21.45 6.60 7.96
N SER A 290 20.68 6.40 9.03
CA SER A 290 19.62 5.38 9.09
C SER A 290 18.64 5.53 7.93
N LEU A 291 18.44 4.47 7.13
CA LEU A 291 17.37 4.45 6.12
C LEU A 291 16.01 4.70 6.82
N PRO A 292 15.11 5.45 6.18
CA PRO A 292 13.75 5.63 6.69
C PRO A 292 13.10 4.25 6.88
N LYS A 293 12.45 4.06 8.03
CA LYS A 293 11.72 2.83 8.32
C LYS A 293 10.46 2.80 7.46
N ALA A 294 10.19 1.67 6.81
CA ALA A 294 8.92 1.46 6.13
C ALA A 294 7.82 1.27 7.17
N TYR A 295 6.69 1.95 7.01
CA TYR A 295 5.51 1.79 7.87
C TYR A 295 4.25 2.13 7.08
N PHE A 296 3.09 1.76 7.64
CA PHE A 296 1.82 2.34 7.27
C PHE A 296 1.00 2.72 8.50
N ASP A 297 0.17 3.74 8.31
CA ASP A 297 -0.85 4.19 9.25
C ASP A 297 -2.21 3.71 8.78
N VAL A 298 -2.94 3.03 9.65
CA VAL A 298 -4.32 2.62 9.37
C VAL A 298 -5.24 3.79 9.67
N LEU A 299 -5.99 4.21 8.64
CA LEU A 299 -6.92 5.32 8.69
C LEU A 299 -8.32 4.85 9.11
N TYR A 300 -8.74 3.71 8.56
CA TYR A 300 -10.03 3.10 8.84
C TYR A 300 -9.88 1.58 8.94
N LEU A 301 -10.56 0.97 9.91
CA LEU A 301 -10.64 -0.47 10.03
C LEU A 301 -11.96 -0.91 10.65
N ASP A 302 -12.68 -1.76 9.92
CA ASP A 302 -13.77 -2.57 10.46
C ASP A 302 -13.60 -4.05 10.05
N GLU A 303 -14.67 -4.84 10.16
CA GLU A 303 -14.64 -6.27 9.85
C GLU A 303 -14.47 -6.57 8.35
N GLU A 304 -14.76 -5.62 7.45
CA GLU A 304 -14.78 -5.82 6.01
C GLU A 304 -13.78 -4.94 5.26
N LEU A 305 -13.50 -3.75 5.75
CA LEU A 305 -12.75 -2.71 5.05
C LEU A 305 -11.55 -2.26 5.88
N ARG A 306 -10.41 -2.14 5.20
CA ARG A 306 -9.20 -1.52 5.72
C ARG A 306 -8.71 -0.46 4.75
N ILE A 307 -8.46 0.74 5.29
CA ILE A 307 -7.81 1.83 4.57
C ILE A 307 -6.52 2.17 5.31
N HIS A 308 -5.40 2.22 4.59
CA HIS A 308 -4.13 2.62 5.16
C HIS A 308 -3.29 3.46 4.21
N LYS A 309 -2.36 4.21 4.80
CA LYS A 309 -1.47 5.14 4.11
C LYS A 309 -0.02 4.84 4.48
N THR A 310 0.88 4.76 3.50
CA THR A 310 2.31 4.52 3.76
C THR A 310 3.03 5.81 4.15
N GLY A 311 4.28 5.70 4.61
CA GLY A 311 5.13 6.86 4.89
C GLY A 311 5.40 7.77 3.68
N GLU A 312 5.11 7.31 2.47
CA GLU A 312 5.25 8.05 1.20
C GLU A 312 3.91 8.53 0.64
N ASP A 313 2.86 8.56 1.45
CA ASP A 313 1.53 9.05 1.06
C ASP A 313 0.87 8.20 -0.05
N ASN A 314 1.20 6.90 -0.09
CA ASN A 314 0.47 5.97 -0.92
C ASN A 314 -0.73 5.42 -0.15
N LEU A 315 -1.92 5.53 -0.75
CA LEU A 315 -3.18 5.08 -0.17
C LEU A 315 -3.51 3.67 -0.68
N PHE A 316 -3.98 2.82 0.21
CA PHE A 316 -4.41 1.45 -0.08
C PHE A 316 -5.77 1.19 0.54
N ILE A 317 -6.73 0.77 -0.29
CA ILE A 317 -8.10 0.42 0.13
C ILE A 317 -8.30 -1.07 -0.15
N GLN A 318 -8.65 -1.82 0.90
CA GLN A 318 -8.68 -3.27 0.84
C GLN A 318 -9.91 -3.84 1.51
N LYS A 319 -10.47 -4.89 0.91
CA LYS A 319 -11.60 -5.65 1.44
C LYS A 319 -11.12 -6.96 2.04
N LYS A 320 -11.60 -7.30 3.24
CA LYS A 320 -11.34 -8.58 3.89
C LYS A 320 -11.98 -9.69 3.06
N GLU A 321 -11.25 -10.77 2.84
CA GLU A 321 -11.84 -11.98 2.29
C GLU A 321 -12.79 -12.57 3.32
N ALA A 322 -14.04 -12.84 2.93
CA ALA A 322 -14.99 -13.53 3.79
C ALA A 322 -14.39 -14.89 4.17
N SER A 323 -14.32 -15.18 5.46
CA SER A 323 -13.95 -16.52 5.93
C SER A 323 -15.01 -17.50 5.44
N MET A 324 -14.65 -18.32 4.44
CA MET A 324 -15.42 -19.51 4.06
C MET A 324 -15.45 -20.52 5.19
#